data_AF-A0A2V2DAV1-F1
#
_entry.id   AF-A0A2V2DAV1-F1
#
_cell.length_a   1.000
_cell.length_b   1.000
_cell.length_c   1.000
_cell.angle_alpha   90.00
_cell.angle_beta   90.00
_cell.angle_gamma   90.00
#
_symmetry.space_group_name_H-M   'P 1'
#
loop_
_entity.id
_entity.type
_entity.pdbx_description
1 polymer ?
#
loop_
_entity_poly.entity_id
_entity_poly.type
_entity_poly.pdbx_seq_one_letter_code
_entity_poly.pdbx_strand_id
1 'polypeptide(L)'
;MAKVDIELVKMILQKSDLDARKVAQIMEDINFEVKSKNAETNKEPPVKKQYVFIVSDPYGKFKDADYTGWVVQIPEDDNPADALERVHRGVYDFNASPKGRRMPIETVSDACEFGSAKMYKEHKIWIKTKEPVLVVRTNNKVPKDSNPQD
;
A
#
# COMPACT_ATOMS: atom_id res chain seq x y z
N MET A 1 18.19 -15.89 -6.69
CA MET A 1 18.99 -15.61 -7.90
C MET A 1 20.46 -15.54 -7.51
N ALA A 2 21.36 -16.16 -8.27
CA ALA A 2 22.80 -16.05 -8.02
C ALA A 2 23.24 -14.59 -8.24
N LYS A 3 23.99 -14.03 -7.29
CA LYS A 3 24.60 -12.71 -7.46
C LYS A 3 25.77 -12.86 -8.44
N VAL A 4 25.69 -12.20 -9.58
CA VAL A 4 26.80 -12.11 -10.53
C VAL A 4 27.80 -11.09 -10.00
N ASP A 5 29.08 -11.45 -9.96
CA ASP A 5 30.16 -10.58 -9.53
C ASP A 5 30.42 -9.48 -10.58
N ILE A 6 30.31 -8.22 -10.16
CA ILE A 6 30.52 -7.04 -11.02
C ILE A 6 31.97 -7.00 -11.54
N GLU A 7 32.94 -7.46 -10.77
CA GLU A 7 34.35 -7.48 -11.20
C GLU A 7 34.58 -8.57 -12.27
N LEU A 8 33.84 -9.68 -12.19
CA LEU A 8 33.84 -10.71 -13.24
C LEU A 8 33.25 -10.17 -14.56
N VAL A 9 32.14 -9.42 -14.48
CA VAL A 9 31.53 -8.78 -15.66
C VAL A 9 32.49 -7.80 -16.32
N LYS A 10 33.14 -6.95 -15.51
CA LYS A 10 34.15 -6.00 -15.98
C LYS A 10 35.33 -6.70 -16.66
N MET A 11 35.84 -7.78 -16.08
CA MET A 11 36.92 -8.57 -16.67
C MET A 11 36.52 -9.17 -18.03
N ILE A 12 35.30 -9.70 -18.15
CA ILE A 12 34.80 -10.27 -19.40
C ILE A 12 34.63 -9.19 -20.47
N LEU A 13 34.06 -8.03 -20.10
CA LEU A 13 33.90 -6.89 -21.02
C LEU A 13 35.24 -6.33 -21.51
N GLN A 14 36.27 -6.34 -20.67
CA GLN A 14 37.63 -5.91 -21.05
C GLN A 14 38.37 -6.95 -21.93
N LYS A 15 38.04 -8.23 -21.78
CA LYS A 15 38.58 -9.32 -22.63
C LYS A 15 37.87 -9.45 -23.97
N SER A 16 36.64 -8.96 -24.04
CA SER A 16 35.91 -8.78 -25.28
C SER A 16 36.50 -7.53 -25.95
N ASP A 17 36.87 -7.59 -27.22
CA ASP A 17 37.57 -6.52 -27.96
C ASP A 17 36.68 -5.27 -28.19
N LEU A 18 36.17 -4.72 -27.09
CA LEU A 18 35.23 -3.61 -26.99
C LEU A 18 36.01 -2.34 -26.65
N ASP A 19 35.61 -1.23 -27.26
CA ASP A 19 36.18 0.07 -26.96
C ASP A 19 36.00 0.43 -25.47
N ALA A 20 37.04 1.02 -24.88
CA ALA A 20 37.08 1.38 -23.46
C ALA A 20 35.93 2.31 -23.05
N ARG A 21 35.46 3.19 -23.95
CA ARG A 21 34.31 4.07 -23.65
C ARG A 21 33.01 3.27 -23.56
N LYS A 22 32.82 2.27 -24.41
CA LYS A 22 31.66 1.37 -24.35
C LYS A 22 31.66 0.54 -23.08
N VAL A 23 32.82 0.03 -22.66
CA VAL A 23 32.96 -0.70 -21.40
C VAL A 23 32.60 0.19 -20.20
N ALA A 24 33.09 1.44 -20.18
CA ALA A 24 32.76 2.39 -19.12
C ALA A 24 31.26 2.70 -19.05
N GLN A 25 30.62 2.94 -20.20
CA GLN A 25 29.18 3.20 -20.29
C GLN A 25 28.36 2.01 -19.76
N ILE A 26 28.67 0.79 -20.21
CA ILE A 26 27.97 -0.42 -19.76
C ILE A 26 28.10 -0.61 -18.25
N MET A 27 29.29 -0.39 -17.69
CA MET A 27 29.52 -0.48 -16.24
C MET A 27 28.76 0.60 -15.46
N GLU A 28 28.62 1.80 -16.01
CA GLU A 28 27.84 2.88 -15.40
C GLU A 28 26.34 2.54 -15.40
N ASP A 29 25.81 2.07 -16.53
CA ASP A 29 24.41 1.64 -16.66
C ASP A 29 24.08 0.50 -15.68
N ILE A 30 24.95 -0.51 -15.58
CA ILE A 30 24.81 -1.62 -14.62
C ILE A 30 24.79 -1.10 -13.19
N ASN A 31 25.72 -0.19 -12.83
CA ASN A 31 25.77 0.37 -11.49
C ASN A 31 24.54 1.23 -11.17
N PHE A 32 24.02 1.97 -12.15
CA PHE A 32 22.79 2.76 -12.01
C PHE A 32 21.57 1.85 -11.77
N GLU A 33 21.44 0.77 -12.54
CA GLU A 33 20.36 -0.21 -12.38
C GLU A 33 20.46 -0.97 -11.05
N VAL A 34 21.67 -1.35 -10.64
CA VAL A 34 21.94 -2.00 -9.35
C VAL A 34 21.60 -1.07 -8.19
N LYS A 35 21.99 0.21 -8.25
CA LYS A 35 21.62 1.20 -7.23
C LYS A 35 20.10 1.42 -7.18
N SER A 36 19.44 1.47 -8.32
CA SER A 36 17.97 1.62 -8.42
C SER A 36 17.23 0.41 -7.83
N LYS A 37 17.68 -0.82 -8.14
CA LYS A 37 17.16 -2.07 -7.55
C LYS A 37 17.50 -2.22 -6.06
N ASN A 38 18.66 -1.71 -5.63
CA ASN A 38 19.07 -1.71 -4.21
C ASN A 38 18.26 -0.71 -3.37
N ALA A 39 17.84 0.43 -3.94
CA ALA A 39 16.90 1.34 -3.30
C ALA A 39 15.51 0.69 -3.08
N GLU A 40 15.12 -0.27 -3.91
CA GLU A 40 13.89 -1.07 -3.74
C GLU A 40 14.05 -2.26 -2.76
N THR A 41 15.27 -2.73 -2.51
CA THR A 41 15.56 -3.89 -1.64
C THR A 41 16.02 -3.53 -0.24
N ASN A 42 16.22 -2.25 0.07
CA ASN A 42 16.23 -1.74 1.43
C ASN A 42 14.79 -1.71 1.98
N LYS A 43 14.14 -2.88 1.99
CA LYS A 43 12.83 -3.06 2.60
C LYS A 43 13.03 -2.86 4.08
N GLU A 44 12.46 -1.77 4.59
CA GLU A 44 12.26 -1.58 6.02
C GLU A 44 11.78 -2.90 6.65
N PRO A 45 12.22 -3.23 7.88
CA PRO A 45 11.80 -4.44 8.56
C PRO A 45 10.29 -4.64 8.43
N PRO A 46 9.81 -5.86 8.15
CA PRO A 46 8.38 -6.12 8.02
C PRO A 46 7.63 -5.63 9.25
N VAL A 47 6.90 -4.51 9.10
CA VAL A 47 6.06 -3.98 10.17
C VAL A 47 4.89 -4.94 10.36
N LYS A 48 4.72 -5.45 11.58
CA LYS A 48 3.51 -6.20 11.94
C LYS A 48 2.30 -5.27 11.90
N LYS A 49 1.17 -5.77 11.41
CA LYS A 49 -0.01 -4.96 11.11
C LYS A 49 -1.26 -5.54 11.73
N GLN A 50 -2.13 -4.66 12.17
CA GLN A 50 -3.50 -4.97 12.56
C GLN A 50 -4.48 -4.49 11.49
N TYR A 51 -5.68 -5.06 11.47
CA TYR A 51 -6.77 -4.62 10.60
C TYR A 51 -7.63 -3.58 11.30
N VAL A 52 -8.04 -2.56 10.55
CA VAL A 52 -9.01 -1.56 11.00
C VAL A 52 -10.12 -1.47 9.95
N PHE A 53 -11.35 -1.34 10.42
CA PHE A 53 -12.53 -1.19 9.58
C PHE A 53 -13.07 0.24 9.70
N ILE A 54 -13.12 0.95 8.57
CA ILE A 54 -13.62 2.32 8.47
C ILE A 54 -15.04 2.26 7.93
N VAL A 55 -16.03 2.71 8.70
CA VAL A 55 -17.43 2.75 8.25
C VAL A 55 -17.81 4.15 7.77
N SER A 56 -18.54 4.20 6.66
CA SER A 56 -19.23 5.41 6.22
C SER A 56 -20.62 5.49 6.85
N ASP A 57 -20.83 6.46 7.74
CA ASP A 57 -22.15 6.84 8.27
C ASP A 57 -22.44 8.32 7.97
N PRO A 58 -22.66 8.69 6.69
CA PRO A 58 -22.83 10.08 6.29
C PRO A 58 -24.09 10.72 6.89
N TYR A 59 -25.02 9.91 7.39
CA TYR A 59 -26.29 10.38 7.95
C TYR A 59 -26.33 10.36 9.48
N GLY A 60 -25.30 9.83 10.15
CA GLY A 60 -25.26 9.71 11.60
C GLY A 60 -26.33 8.76 12.16
N LYS A 61 -26.76 7.78 11.37
CA LYS A 61 -27.94 6.93 11.62
C LYS A 61 -27.53 5.50 11.89
N PHE A 62 -26.64 5.27 12.84
CA PHE A 62 -26.20 3.92 13.17
C PHE A 62 -27.28 3.00 13.84
N LYS A 63 -28.54 3.10 13.40
CA LYS A 63 -29.63 2.13 13.56
C LYS A 63 -30.45 2.09 12.26
N ASP A 64 -30.83 0.89 11.83
CA ASP A 64 -31.78 0.64 10.73
C ASP A 64 -31.34 1.07 9.32
N ALA A 65 -30.04 1.02 9.02
CA ALA A 65 -29.52 1.20 7.66
C ALA A 65 -28.50 0.12 7.28
N ASP A 66 -28.26 -0.01 5.98
CA ASP A 66 -27.12 -0.77 5.45
C ASP A 66 -25.86 0.10 5.55
N TYR A 67 -24.83 -0.44 6.20
CA TYR A 67 -23.55 0.24 6.35
C TYR A 67 -22.55 -0.35 5.37
N THR A 68 -21.71 0.52 4.82
CA THR A 68 -20.57 0.11 4.02
C THR A 68 -19.29 0.70 4.58
N GLY A 69 -18.18 0.04 4.32
CA GLY A 69 -16.90 0.49 4.85
C GLY A 69 -15.71 -0.10 4.11
N TRP A 70 -14.53 0.35 4.49
CA TRP A 70 -13.27 -0.10 3.93
C TRP A 70 -12.43 -0.81 4.99
N VAL A 71 -11.71 -1.83 4.56
CA VAL A 71 -10.71 -2.49 5.39
C VAL A 71 -9.35 -1.87 5.09
N VAL A 72 -8.66 -1.45 6.15
CA VAL A 72 -7.30 -0.94 6.08
C VAL A 72 -6.41 -1.70 7.07
N GLN A 73 -5.10 -1.54 6.92
CA GLN A 73 -4.13 -1.97 7.92
C GLN A 73 -3.33 -0.77 8.42
N ILE A 74 -2.93 -0.85 9.69
CA ILE A 74 -1.98 0.05 10.36
C ILE A 74 -0.95 -0.82 11.14
N PRO A 75 0.16 -0.26 11.62
CA PRO A 75 1.07 -0.97 12.52
C PRO A 75 0.35 -1.54 13.74
N GLU A 76 0.76 -2.71 14.20
CA GLU A 76 0.11 -3.45 15.30
C GLU A 76 0.09 -2.66 16.62
N ASP A 77 1.10 -1.84 16.88
CA ASP A 77 1.22 -1.06 18.12
C ASP A 77 0.56 0.34 18.03
N ASP A 78 0.04 0.72 16.86
CA ASP A 78 -0.59 2.03 16.65
C ASP A 78 -2.07 2.03 17.08
N ASN A 79 -2.62 3.20 17.41
CA ASN A 79 -4.03 3.34 17.79
C ASN A 79 -4.96 3.21 16.56
N PRO A 80 -5.92 2.27 16.55
CA PRO A 80 -6.91 2.14 15.47
C PRO A 80 -7.74 3.40 15.20
N ALA A 81 -7.97 4.22 16.23
CA ALA A 81 -8.74 5.46 16.09
C ALA A 81 -8.11 6.47 15.11
N ASP A 82 -6.79 6.40 14.92
CA ASP A 82 -6.04 7.32 14.06
C ASP A 82 -6.08 6.90 12.58
N ALA A 83 -6.68 5.74 12.25
CA ALA A 83 -6.67 5.20 10.90
C ALA A 83 -7.29 6.17 9.88
N LEU A 84 -8.43 6.79 10.20
CA LEU A 84 -9.06 7.76 9.32
C LEU A 84 -8.20 9.01 9.14
N GLU A 85 -7.57 9.49 10.21
CA GLU A 85 -6.65 10.63 10.13
C GLU A 85 -5.45 10.33 9.22
N ARG A 86 -4.90 9.11 9.27
CA ARG A 86 -3.80 8.69 8.38
C ARG A 86 -4.21 8.67 6.92
N VAL A 87 -5.45 8.28 6.61
CA VAL A 87 -6.00 8.41 5.25
C VAL A 87 -6.03 9.89 4.85
N HIS A 88 -6.59 10.76 5.71
CA HIS A 88 -6.69 12.20 5.43
C HIS A 88 -5.31 12.83 5.19
N ARG A 89 -4.31 12.52 6.01
CA ARG A 89 -2.95 13.04 5.84
C ARG A 89 -2.33 12.62 4.50
N GLY A 90 -2.51 11.36 4.09
CA GLY A 90 -2.06 10.91 2.76
C GLY A 90 -2.76 11.65 1.62
N VAL A 91 -4.06 11.91 1.76
CA VAL A 91 -4.83 12.71 0.80
C VAL A 91 -4.36 14.16 0.76
N TYR A 92 -4.12 14.79 1.91
CA TYR A 92 -3.64 16.17 1.99
C TYR A 92 -2.28 16.34 1.31
N ASP A 93 -1.34 15.45 1.58
CA ASP A 93 -0.02 15.46 0.93
C ASP A 93 -0.13 15.26 -0.58
N PHE A 94 -1.00 14.36 -1.03
CA PHE A 94 -1.24 14.15 -2.45
C PHE A 94 -1.87 15.37 -3.12
N ASN A 95 -2.91 15.95 -2.52
CA ASN A 95 -3.60 17.13 -3.03
C ASN A 95 -2.67 18.36 -3.07
N ALA A 96 -1.68 18.43 -2.19
CA ALA A 96 -0.62 19.44 -2.22
C ALA A 96 0.39 19.23 -3.37
N SER A 97 0.45 18.05 -4.00
CA SER A 97 1.36 17.79 -5.13
C SER A 97 0.89 18.44 -6.45
N PRO A 98 1.77 18.64 -7.46
CA PRO A 98 1.34 19.16 -8.76
C PRO A 98 0.25 18.31 -9.45
N LYS A 99 0.29 16.99 -9.26
CA LYS A 99 -0.72 16.07 -9.80
C LYS A 99 -2.04 16.20 -9.05
N GLY A 100 -2.00 16.20 -7.72
CA GLY A 100 -3.20 16.33 -6.88
C GLY A 100 -3.88 17.68 -7.03
N ARG A 101 -3.14 18.79 -7.22
CA ARG A 101 -3.76 20.09 -7.54
C ARG A 101 -4.55 20.09 -8.85
N ARG A 102 -4.18 19.25 -9.81
CA ARG A 102 -4.92 19.10 -11.09
C ARG A 102 -6.07 18.11 -10.98
N MET A 103 -5.93 17.11 -10.13
CA MET A 103 -6.91 16.03 -9.91
C MET A 103 -6.99 15.72 -8.41
N PRO A 104 -7.69 16.56 -7.64
CA PRO A 104 -7.76 16.41 -6.19
C PRO A 104 -8.62 15.20 -5.81
N ILE A 105 -8.26 14.56 -4.71
CA ILE A 105 -9.08 13.56 -4.04
C ILE A 105 -9.92 14.28 -2.99
N GLU A 106 -11.24 14.19 -3.10
CA GLU A 106 -12.17 14.95 -2.24
C GLU A 106 -12.88 14.05 -1.23
N THR A 107 -13.09 12.78 -1.56
CA THR A 107 -13.80 11.84 -0.69
C THR A 107 -12.92 10.69 -0.20
N VAL A 108 -13.31 10.07 0.92
CA VAL A 108 -12.69 8.83 1.40
C VAL A 108 -12.84 7.71 0.39
N SER A 109 -13.95 7.69 -0.37
CA SER A 109 -14.17 6.72 -1.44
C SER A 109 -13.09 6.85 -2.52
N ASP A 110 -12.85 8.07 -3.01
CA ASP A 110 -11.82 8.35 -4.01
C ASP A 110 -10.42 8.02 -3.48
N ALA A 111 -10.18 8.31 -2.20
CA ALA A 111 -8.94 7.98 -1.53
C ALA A 111 -8.71 6.46 -1.54
N CYS A 112 -9.71 5.68 -1.18
CA CYS A 112 -9.63 4.23 -1.17
C CYS A 112 -9.47 3.66 -2.58
N GLU A 113 -10.26 4.12 -3.55
CA GLU A 113 -10.30 3.61 -4.92
C GLU A 113 -9.04 4.00 -5.72
N PHE A 114 -8.79 5.30 -5.86
CA PHE A 114 -7.76 5.84 -6.75
C PHE A 114 -6.41 6.09 -6.05
N GLY A 115 -6.40 6.12 -4.71
CA GLY A 115 -5.18 6.31 -3.94
C GLY A 115 -4.14 5.21 -4.19
N SER A 116 -2.95 5.61 -4.64
CA SER A 116 -1.82 4.69 -4.83
C SER A 116 -1.15 4.32 -3.50
N ALA A 117 -0.49 3.18 -3.42
CA ALA A 117 0.23 2.77 -2.20
C ALA A 117 1.31 3.78 -1.76
N LYS A 118 1.93 4.49 -2.72
CA LYS A 118 2.95 5.52 -2.44
C LYS A 118 2.38 6.70 -1.65
N MET A 119 1.12 7.06 -1.92
CA MET A 119 0.42 8.16 -1.23
C MET A 119 0.32 7.92 0.28
N TYR A 120 0.19 6.67 0.68
CA TYR A 120 -0.08 6.27 2.05
C TYR A 120 1.15 5.77 2.81
N LYS A 121 2.28 5.60 2.11
CA LYS A 121 3.48 4.95 2.66
C LYS A 121 4.01 5.68 3.89
N GLU A 122 4.14 7.01 3.80
CA GLU A 122 4.67 7.85 4.88
C GLU A 122 3.75 7.87 6.12
N HIS A 123 2.44 7.71 5.90
CA HIS A 123 1.42 7.68 6.96
C HIS A 123 1.16 6.28 7.53
N LYS A 124 1.91 5.28 7.05
CA LYS A 124 1.85 3.88 7.48
C LYS A 124 0.43 3.34 7.50
N ILE A 125 -0.32 3.57 6.43
CA ILE A 125 -1.65 3.01 6.22
C ILE A 125 -1.71 2.23 4.91
N TRP A 126 -2.39 1.08 4.93
CA TRP A 126 -2.52 0.23 3.75
C TRP A 126 -3.99 -0.08 3.48
N ILE A 127 -4.53 0.49 2.41
CA ILE A 127 -5.89 0.22 1.94
C ILE A 127 -5.98 -1.21 1.40
N LYS A 128 -6.95 -2.00 1.87
CA LYS A 128 -7.14 -3.41 1.46
C LYS A 128 -8.34 -3.62 0.56
N THR A 129 -9.39 -2.84 0.72
CA THR A 129 -10.55 -2.84 -0.17
C THR A 129 -10.58 -1.52 -0.94
N LYS A 130 -10.72 -1.60 -2.26
CA LYS A 130 -10.83 -0.42 -3.13
C LYS A 130 -12.26 0.11 -3.14
N GLU A 131 -13.21 -0.80 -3.22
CA GLU A 131 -14.64 -0.52 -3.10
C GLU A 131 -15.10 -0.70 -1.64
N PRO A 132 -16.13 0.05 -1.21
CA PRO A 132 -16.72 -0.15 0.10
C PRO A 132 -17.46 -1.50 0.14
N VAL A 133 -17.24 -2.26 1.20
CA VAL A 133 -17.89 -3.57 1.43
C VAL A 133 -19.06 -3.42 2.40
N LEU A 134 -20.12 -4.20 2.18
CA LEU A 134 -21.32 -4.22 3.01
C LEU A 134 -21.04 -4.82 4.39
N VAL A 135 -21.54 -4.19 5.44
CA VAL A 135 -21.50 -4.69 6.82
C VAL A 135 -22.62 -5.71 7.03
N VAL A 136 -22.25 -6.97 7.13
CA VAL A 136 -23.17 -8.04 7.51
C VAL A 136 -23.23 -8.14 9.03
N ARG A 137 -24.44 -7.97 9.59
CA ARG A 137 -24.68 -8.07 11.03
C ARG A 137 -24.73 -9.54 11.45
N THR A 138 -24.13 -9.83 12.59
CA THR A 138 -24.24 -11.14 13.25
C THR A 138 -24.45 -10.94 14.74
N ASN A 139 -25.20 -11.85 15.37
CA ASN A 139 -25.32 -11.95 16.82
C ASN A 139 -24.22 -12.86 17.41
N ASN A 140 -23.20 -13.19 16.61
CA ASN A 140 -22.09 -14.07 16.96
C ASN A 140 -22.52 -15.50 17.36
N LYS A 141 -23.63 -15.99 16.81
CA LYS A 141 -24.10 -17.37 16.99
C LYS A 141 -24.29 -18.03 15.63
N VAL A 142 -23.79 -19.25 15.48
CA VAL A 142 -24.13 -20.12 14.36
C VAL A 142 -25.47 -20.78 14.69
N PRO A 143 -26.48 -20.72 13.79
CA PRO A 143 -27.72 -21.47 13.97
C PRO A 143 -27.42 -22.95 14.23
N LYS A 144 -28.07 -23.52 15.23
CA LYS A 144 -28.08 -24.97 15.44
C LYS A 144 -29.36 -25.51 14.81
N ASP A 145 -29.29 -26.69 14.19
CA ASP A 145 -30.47 -27.40 13.72
C ASP A 145 -31.35 -27.74 14.93
N SER A 146 -32.32 -26.89 15.23
CA SER A 146 -33.42 -27.25 16.13
C SER A 146 -34.35 -28.14 15.32
N ASN A 147 -34.37 -29.43 15.65
CA ASN A 147 -35.42 -30.34 15.21
C ASN A 147 -36.77 -29.72 15.62
N PRO A 148 -37.76 -29.59 14.74
CA PRO A 148 -38.98 -28.84 15.00
C PRO A 148 -39.98 -29.63 15.85
N GLN A 149 -39.58 -30.10 17.03
CA GLN A 149 -40.44 -30.70 18.05
C GLN A 149 -39.83 -30.51 19.43
N ASP A 150 -40.14 -29.39 20.09
CA ASP A 150 -40.21 -29.23 21.56
C ASP A 150 -41.13 -28.05 21.88
#